data_AF-A0A3C0DJ17-F1
#
_entry.id   AF-A0A3C0DJ17-F1
#
_cell.length_a   1.000
_cell.length_b   1.000
_cell.length_c   1.000
_cell.angle_alpha   90.00
_cell.angle_beta   90.00
_cell.angle_gamma   90.00
#
_symmetry.space_group_name_H-M   'P 1'
#
loop_
_entity.id
_entity.type
_entity.pdbx_description
1 polymer ?
#
loop_
_entity_poly.entity_id
_entity_poly.type
_entity_poly.pdbx_seq_one_letter_code
_entity_poly.pdbx_strand_id
1 'polypeptide(L)' 'PGVLTLSEAIAKMTINPSRILKGVSKGRLNVGADADLIIIDQEKKWVADPDHYQSKSRNCPYRGRRMQGKA' A
#
# COMPACT_ATOMS: atom_id res chain seq x y z
N PRO A 1 -4.58 -3.35 -16.87
CA PRO A 1 -4.10 -4.31 -15.83
C PRO A 1 -2.78 -4.92 -16.27
N GLY A 2 -1.88 -5.27 -15.35
CA GLY A 2 -0.62 -5.95 -15.71
C GLY A 2 0.55 -5.04 -16.12
N VAL A 3 0.56 -3.78 -15.69
CA VAL A 3 1.74 -2.89 -15.91
C VAL A 3 2.89 -3.25 -14.96
N LEU A 4 2.57 -3.73 -13.75
CA LEU A 4 3.52 -4.17 -12.73
C LEU A 4 3.07 -5.53 -12.20
N THR A 5 4.04 -6.40 -11.94
CA THR A 5 3.87 -7.56 -11.06
C THR A 5 3.62 -7.10 -9.62
N LEU A 6 3.08 -7.98 -8.78
CA LEU A 6 2.85 -7.68 -7.35
C LEU A 6 4.16 -7.31 -6.64
N SER A 7 5.24 -8.05 -6.92
CA SER A 7 6.57 -7.78 -6.33
C SER A 7 7.11 -6.41 -6.74
N GLU A 8 6.93 -5.99 -7.98
CA GLU A 8 7.35 -4.65 -8.44
C GLU A 8 6.54 -3.54 -7.76
N ALA A 9 5.22 -3.73 -7.59
CA ALA A 9 4.36 -2.79 -6.88
C ALA A 9 4.78 -2.66 -5.41
N ILE A 10 5.00 -3.79 -4.72
CA ILE A 10 5.47 -3.81 -3.32
C ILE A 10 6.83 -3.10 -3.21
N ALA A 11 7.78 -3.40 -4.10
CA ALA A 11 9.10 -2.79 -4.04
C ALA A 11 9.05 -1.26 -4.17
N LYS A 12 8.18 -0.73 -5.04
CA LYS A 12 7.98 0.72 -5.22
C LYS A 12 7.34 1.41 -4.02
N MET A 13 6.58 0.69 -3.19
CA MET A 13 5.91 1.23 -2.00
C MET A 13 6.67 0.97 -0.68
N THR A 14 7.71 0.13 -0.68
CA THR A 14 8.41 -0.29 0.56
C THR A 14 9.92 -0.07 0.49
N ILE A 15 10.68 -1.03 -0.07
CA ILE A 15 12.13 -1.04 -0.02
C ILE A 15 12.77 0.07 -0.86
N ASN A 16 12.17 0.47 -1.98
CA ASN A 16 12.76 1.51 -2.84
C ASN A 16 12.73 2.89 -2.16
N PRO A 17 11.61 3.37 -1.57
CA PRO A 17 11.62 4.55 -0.72
C PRO A 17 12.66 4.49 0.42
N SER A 18 12.77 3.35 1.12
CA SER A 18 13.75 3.17 2.20
C SER A 18 15.21 3.27 1.71
N ARG A 19 15.51 2.83 0.49
CA ARG A 19 16.86 2.97 -0.11
C ARG A 19 17.20 4.41 -0.48
N ILE A 20 16.19 5.20 -0.88
CA ILE A 20 16.37 6.61 -1.26
C ILE A 20 16.60 7.47 -0.01
N LEU A 21 15.83 7.22 1.05
CA LEU A 21 15.92 7.95 2.31
C LEU A 21 17.09 7.41 3.15
N LYS A 22 18.22 8.13 3.14
CA LYS A 22 19.40 7.79 3.96
C LYS A 22 19.02 7.69 5.44
N GLY A 23 19.46 6.62 6.10
CA GLY A 23 19.22 6.38 7.53
C GLY A 23 17.91 5.66 7.86
N VAL A 24 17.08 5.31 6.86
CA VAL A 24 15.86 4.53 7.07
C VAL A 24 16.14 3.04 6.83
N SER A 25 15.99 2.23 7.87
CA SER A 25 16.14 0.77 7.82
C SER A 25 14.77 0.08 7.88
N LYS A 26 13.94 0.26 6.85
CA LYS A 26 12.56 -0.26 6.79
C LYS A 26 12.30 -1.01 5.46
N GLY A 27 11.07 -1.53 5.31
CA GLY A 27 10.61 -2.12 4.05
C GLY A 27 11.20 -3.50 3.74
N ARG A 28 11.58 -4.28 4.76
CA ARG A 28 12.06 -5.66 4.65
C ARG A 28 11.37 -6.53 5.68
N LEU A 29 11.06 -7.78 5.31
CA LEU A 29 10.56 -8.81 6.22
C LEU A 29 11.69 -9.81 6.48
N ASN A 30 12.60 -9.46 7.38
CA ASN A 30 13.78 -10.24 7.72
C ASN A 30 13.92 -10.34 9.24
N VAL A 31 14.61 -11.38 9.73
CA VAL A 31 14.96 -11.49 11.15
C VAL A 31 15.76 -10.25 11.59
N GLY A 32 15.38 -9.67 12.73
CA GLY A 32 16.01 -8.47 13.28
C GLY A 32 15.54 -7.14 12.65
N ALA A 33 14.66 -7.18 11.64
CA ALA A 33 13.98 -5.98 11.15
C ALA A 33 12.74 -5.69 11.99
N ASP A 34 12.27 -4.44 11.92
CA ASP A 34 11.04 -4.02 12.58
C ASP A 34 9.83 -4.79 12.04
N ALA A 35 8.90 -5.16 12.93
CA ALA A 35 7.69 -5.92 12.61
C ALA A 35 6.60 -5.07 11.94
N ASP A 36 6.99 -4.15 11.05
CA ASP A 36 6.08 -3.29 10.28
C ASP A 36 5.56 -4.07 9.07
N LEU A 37 4.42 -4.75 9.25
CA LEU A 37 3.83 -5.62 8.24
C LEU A 37 2.35 -5.33 8.02
N ILE A 38 1.87 -5.67 6.83
CA ILE A 38 0.48 -5.53 6.41
C ILE A 38 0.02 -6.83 5.75
N ILE A 39 -1.18 -7.28 6.10
CA ILE A 39 -1.85 -8.40 5.44
C ILE A 39 -2.84 -7.79 4.44
N ILE A 40 -2.75 -8.20 3.18
CA ILE A 40 -3.61 -7.70 2.10
C ILE A 40 -4.43 -8.88 1.58
N ASP A 41 -5.75 -8.75 1.64
CA ASP A 41 -6.65 -9.62 0.91
C ASP A 41 -6.69 -9.15 -0.55
N GLN A 42 -6.06 -9.94 -1.43
CA GLN A 42 -5.92 -9.62 -2.86
C GLN A 42 -7.24 -9.77 -3.63
N GLU A 43 -8.18 -10.57 -3.13
CA GLU A 43 -9.45 -10.84 -3.80
C GLU A 43 -10.57 -9.89 -3.35
N LYS A 44 -10.35 -9.16 -2.26
CA LYS A 44 -11.31 -8.18 -1.75
C LYS A 44 -11.60 -7.09 -2.77
N LYS A 45 -12.84 -7.09 -3.27
CA LYS A 45 -13.41 -6.02 -4.11
C LYS A 45 -14.07 -4.97 -3.23
N TRP A 46 -13.85 -3.70 -3.55
CA TRP A 46 -14.43 -2.59 -2.80
C TRP A 46 -14.59 -1.35 -3.67
N VAL A 47 -15.39 -0.40 -3.20
CA VAL A 47 -15.58 0.90 -3.84
C VAL A 47 -14.89 1.98 -3.00
N ALA A 48 -14.10 2.82 -3.65
CA ALA A 48 -13.47 3.96 -3.01
C ALA A 48 -14.54 4.97 -2.56
N ASP A 49 -14.76 5.04 -1.26
CA ASP A 49 -15.72 5.94 -0.62
C ASP A 49 -15.03 6.76 0.48
N PRO A 50 -14.75 8.05 0.21
CA PRO A 50 -14.12 8.96 1.16
C PRO A 50 -14.89 9.11 2.47
N ASP A 51 -16.20 8.87 2.48
CA ASP A 51 -17.02 9.03 3.67
C ASP A 51 -16.64 8.01 4.77
N HIS A 52 -16.03 6.89 4.35
CA HIS A 52 -15.48 5.83 5.20
C HIS A 52 -13.96 5.92 5.42
N TYR A 53 -13.29 6.98 4.98
CA TYR A 53 -11.84 7.12 5.18
C TYR A 53 -11.50 7.63 6.58
N GLN A 54 -10.40 7.12 7.13
CA GLN A 54 -9.84 7.56 8.43
C GLN A 54 -9.28 8.99 8.38
N SER A 55 -8.87 9.47 7.20
CA SER A 55 -8.47 10.87 7.01
C SER A 55 -9.63 11.81 7.33
N LYS A 56 -9.34 13.01 7.86
CA LYS A 56 -10.34 14.04 8.10
C LYS A 56 -10.89 14.66 6.80
N SER A 57 -10.12 14.62 5.71
CA SER A 57 -10.54 15.16 4.41
C SER A 57 -11.46 14.21 3.66
N ARG A 58 -12.29 14.75 2.76
CA ARG A 58 -13.12 14.00 1.81
C ARG A 58 -12.72 14.25 0.35
N ASN A 59 -11.64 15.00 0.13
CA ASN A 59 -11.13 15.32 -1.21
C ASN A 59 -10.42 14.10 -1.80
N CYS A 60 -11.13 13.31 -2.60
CA CYS A 60 -10.58 12.12 -3.22
C CYS A 60 -11.06 12.01 -4.68
N PRO A 61 -10.15 12.05 -5.67
CA PRO A 61 -10.51 11.92 -7.08
C PRO A 61 -10.95 10.48 -7.44
N TYR A 62 -10.83 9.53 -6.52
CA TYR A 62 -11.18 8.12 -6.74
C TYR A 62 -12.57 7.75 -6.24
N ARG A 63 -13.39 8.70 -5.74
CA ARG A 63 -14.74 8.40 -5.25
C ARG A 63 -15.56 7.61 -6.29
N GLY A 64 -16.20 6.52 -5.84
CA GLY A 64 -17.01 5.64 -6.69
C GLY A 64 -16.20 4.64 -7.54
N ARG A 65 -14.86 4.71 -7.54
CA ARG A 65 -14.02 3.77 -8.30
C ARG A 65 -14.04 2.39 -7.66
N ARG A 66 -14.26 1.35 -8.48
CA ARG A 66 -14.09 -0.06 -8.06
C ARG A 66 -12.61 -0.43 -8.00
N MET A 67 -12.21 -1.02 -6.89
CA MET A 67 -10.84 -1.42 -6.57
C MET A 67 -10.81 -2.89 -6.15
N GLN A 68 -9.64 -3.53 -6.29
CA GLN A 68 -9.38 -4.90 -5.87
C GLN A 68 -8.07 -4.92 -5.07
N GLY A 69 -8.03 -5.70 -4.00
CA GLY A 69 -6.95 -5.68 -3.01
C GLY A 69 -7.24 -4.68 -1.90
N LYS A 70 -7.29 -5.13 -0.65
CA LYS A 70 -7.46 -4.26 0.52
C LYS A 70 -6.89 -4.90 1.80
N ALA A 71 -6.34 -4.07 2.68
CA ALA A 71 -6.01 -4.43 4.06
C ALA A 71 -7.20 -4.14 4.99
#